data_AF-A0A2K4KV99-F1
#
_entry.id   AF-A0A2K4KV99-F1
#
_cell.length_a   1.000
_cell.length_b   1.000
_cell.length_c   1.000
_cell.angle_alpha   90.00
_cell.angle_beta   90.00
_cell.angle_gamma   90.00
#
_symmetry.space_group_name_H-M   'P 1'
#
loop_
_entity.id
_entity.type
_entity.pdbx_description
1 polymer ?
#
loop_
_entity_poly.entity_id
_entity_poly.type
_entity_poly.pdbx_seq_one_letter_code
_entity_poly.pdbx_strand_id
1 'polypeptide(L)'
;MQGLSEHEKYKPYNARTIRDTPYWHKLTPALQEAMTVVARVMPFRTNEYVLGTLIDWNNIPDDPIFRMTFPHKDMLLPDEYQSLKQLIEQDDSAAIKRRIEAIWLRMNPHPAGQLTHNGVTLDGKVLPGIQHKYRETVLFFPGAGQTCHAYCTFCFRWAQFIGEEELKFNARESQELVSYLRVHTEVTDVLITGGDPLIMNSRSLAGYIEPLLELPHLKSIRIGTKSVAYWPQRFVTDKDAPQLLALFKRIVAAGKNLSIMGHYNHPVEIRQDIARQAVERIRSTGATLRMQAPVIRHINENPADWAALWTEGVRLGAVPYYMFVERDTGPSHYFAMPLARAFEIFQAAYRTVSGLARTVRGPSMSTFYGKVLINGIETVAGEKVFVLQFLQARDPQWVLRTFYARFDPQVTWFDDLQPAFGERRFFFQNEPERLLESAPELIPVLLQTA
;
A
#
# COMPACT_ATOMS: atom_id res chain seq x y z
N MET A 1 -27.42 5.88 -15.60
CA MET A 1 -26.28 6.58 -14.98
C MET A 1 -26.72 8.01 -14.67
N GLN A 2 -27.10 8.29 -13.43
CA GLN A 2 -27.25 9.68 -12.98
C GLN A 2 -25.83 10.22 -12.83
N GLY A 3 -25.45 11.14 -13.72
CA GLY A 3 -24.14 11.79 -13.67
C GLY A 3 -23.98 12.53 -12.35
N LEU A 4 -22.87 12.27 -11.66
CA LEU A 4 -22.48 13.02 -10.47
C LEU A 4 -22.35 14.49 -10.87
N SER A 5 -22.88 15.41 -10.06
CA SER A 5 -22.83 16.85 -10.38
C SER A 5 -21.38 17.34 -10.35
N GLU A 6 -21.07 18.40 -11.11
CA GLU A 6 -19.73 19.02 -11.21
C GLU A 6 -19.15 19.49 -9.85
N HIS A 7 -19.92 19.42 -8.75
CA HIS A 7 -19.56 19.95 -7.44
C HIS A 7 -19.78 18.98 -6.28
N GLU A 8 -19.79 17.67 -6.53
CA GLU A 8 -19.97 16.71 -5.44
C GLU A 8 -18.83 16.80 -4.41
N LYS A 9 -19.16 17.35 -3.24
CA LYS A 9 -18.24 17.50 -2.11
C LYS A 9 -17.92 16.11 -1.55
N TYR A 10 -16.63 15.84 -1.33
CA TYR A 10 -16.20 14.62 -0.66
C TYR A 10 -16.95 14.43 0.67
N LYS A 11 -17.68 13.33 0.77
CA LYS A 11 -18.41 12.90 1.97
C LYS A 11 -17.98 11.48 2.34
N PRO A 12 -17.29 11.26 3.46
CA PRO A 12 -16.93 9.93 3.92
C PRO A 12 -18.14 9.23 4.56
N TYR A 13 -18.33 7.96 4.21
CA TYR A 13 -19.20 7.04 4.92
C TYR A 13 -18.36 6.08 5.76
N ASN A 14 -18.77 5.83 7.00
CA ASN A 14 -18.13 4.89 7.91
C ASN A 14 -19.12 3.77 8.29
N ALA A 15 -18.71 2.84 9.16
CA ALA A 15 -19.53 1.69 9.52
C ALA A 15 -20.89 2.04 10.15
N ARG A 16 -21.03 3.26 10.70
CA ARG A 16 -22.29 3.78 11.23
C ARG A 16 -23.10 4.45 10.12
N THR A 17 -22.50 5.39 9.40
CA THR A 17 -23.23 6.24 8.44
C THR A 17 -23.52 5.59 7.10
N ILE A 18 -22.87 4.47 6.76
CA ILE A 18 -23.21 3.69 5.57
C ILE A 18 -24.65 3.15 5.62
N ARG A 19 -25.17 2.90 6.83
CA ARG A 19 -26.52 2.38 7.09
C ARG A 19 -27.61 3.34 6.61
N ASP A 20 -27.30 4.63 6.53
CA ASP A 20 -28.22 5.68 6.09
C ASP A 20 -28.19 5.89 4.56
N THR A 21 -27.42 5.07 3.83
CA THR A 21 -27.29 5.16 2.38
C THR A 21 -28.19 4.14 1.68
N PRO A 22 -28.64 4.41 0.44
CA PRO A 22 -29.44 3.44 -0.32
C PRO A 22 -28.67 2.13 -0.59
N TYR A 23 -27.34 2.15 -0.51
CA TYR A 23 -26.48 1.00 -0.73
C TYR A 23 -26.56 -0.04 0.38
N TRP A 24 -26.83 0.36 1.62
CA TRP A 24 -26.97 -0.56 2.76
C TRP A 24 -28.08 -1.59 2.54
N HIS A 25 -29.19 -1.15 1.95
CA HIS A 25 -30.34 -1.99 1.67
C HIS A 25 -30.10 -3.01 0.54
N LYS A 26 -29.00 -2.87 -0.21
CA LYS A 26 -28.57 -3.86 -1.22
C LYS A 26 -27.78 -5.02 -0.61
N LEU A 27 -27.30 -4.87 0.62
CA LEU A 27 -26.56 -5.92 1.32
C LEU A 27 -27.53 -6.98 1.86
N THR A 28 -27.17 -8.25 1.71
CA THR A 28 -27.86 -9.34 2.38
C THR A 28 -27.68 -9.23 3.91
N PRO A 29 -28.57 -9.82 4.74
CA PRO A 29 -28.39 -9.83 6.19
C PRO A 29 -27.02 -10.36 6.63
N ALA A 30 -26.49 -11.37 5.93
CA ALA A 30 -25.16 -11.91 6.20
C ALA A 30 -24.03 -10.89 5.93
N LEU A 31 -24.13 -10.10 4.85
CA LEU A 31 -23.16 -9.04 4.55
C LEU A 31 -23.27 -7.87 5.54
N GLN A 32 -24.48 -7.52 5.98
CA GLN A 32 -24.69 -6.50 7.01
C GLN A 32 -24.12 -6.91 8.37
N GLU A 33 -24.24 -8.20 8.73
CA GLU A 33 -23.62 -8.76 9.93
C GLU A 33 -22.10 -8.73 9.83
N ALA A 34 -21.53 -9.20 8.71
CA ALA A 34 -20.08 -9.17 8.49
C ALA A 34 -19.53 -7.75 8.58
N MET A 35 -20.23 -6.78 7.98
CA MET A 35 -19.90 -5.36 8.08
C MET A 35 -19.95 -4.84 9.52
N THR A 36 -20.86 -5.34 10.36
CA THR A 36 -20.97 -4.92 11.76
C THR A 36 -19.88 -5.53 12.63
N VAL A 37 -19.55 -6.81 12.43
CA VAL A 37 -18.55 -7.54 13.23
C VAL A 37 -17.14 -7.18 12.81
N VAL A 38 -16.80 -7.33 11.53
CA VAL A 38 -15.42 -7.20 11.04
C VAL A 38 -14.96 -5.74 11.06
N ALA A 39 -15.87 -4.78 10.89
CA ALA A 39 -15.51 -3.35 10.98
C ALA A 39 -15.12 -2.88 12.39
N ARG A 40 -15.31 -3.71 13.42
CA ARG A 40 -14.75 -3.48 14.75
C ARG A 40 -13.23 -3.70 14.77
N VAL A 41 -12.74 -4.62 13.95
CA VAL A 41 -11.31 -4.94 13.83
C VAL A 41 -10.65 -4.07 12.76
N MET A 42 -11.25 -3.99 11.58
CA MET A 42 -10.70 -3.26 10.44
C MET A 42 -11.63 -2.08 10.11
N PRO A 43 -11.25 -0.83 10.42
CA PRO A 43 -12.10 0.33 10.20
C PRO A 43 -12.57 0.40 8.75
N PHE A 44 -13.84 0.75 8.59
CA PHE A 44 -14.45 0.96 7.28
C PHE A 44 -14.59 2.45 6.98
N ARG A 45 -14.19 2.81 5.76
CA ARG A 45 -14.38 4.14 5.21
C ARG A 45 -14.54 4.03 3.70
N THR A 46 -15.54 4.71 3.16
CA THR A 46 -15.77 4.82 1.73
C THR A 46 -16.37 6.19 1.40
N ASN A 47 -16.76 6.43 0.15
CA ASN A 47 -17.36 7.66 -0.32
C ASN A 47 -18.32 7.39 -1.48
N GLU A 48 -19.07 8.42 -1.88
CA GLU A 48 -20.09 8.30 -2.94
C GLU A 48 -19.53 7.89 -4.30
N TYR A 49 -18.33 8.33 -4.67
CA TYR A 49 -17.72 7.94 -5.94
C TYR A 49 -17.43 6.43 -5.98
N VAL A 50 -16.86 5.88 -4.90
CA VAL A 50 -16.63 4.43 -4.80
C VAL A 50 -17.96 3.67 -4.86
N LEU A 51 -18.95 4.08 -4.06
CA LEU A 51 -20.24 3.38 -3.96
C LEU A 51 -21.06 3.48 -5.26
N GLY A 52 -21.19 4.68 -5.82
CA GLY A 52 -22.07 4.95 -6.95
C GLY A 52 -21.43 4.72 -8.32
N THR A 53 -20.10 4.72 -8.42
CA THR A 53 -19.39 4.65 -9.71
C THR A 53 -18.58 3.37 -9.88
N LEU A 54 -17.88 2.92 -8.84
CA LEU A 54 -16.90 1.84 -8.98
C LEU A 54 -17.47 0.45 -8.69
N ILE A 55 -18.40 0.33 -7.75
CA ILE A 55 -18.99 -0.96 -7.36
C ILE A 55 -20.13 -1.34 -8.31
N ASP A 56 -20.05 -2.53 -8.91
CA ASP A 56 -21.21 -3.17 -9.52
C ASP A 56 -22.04 -3.89 -8.45
N TRP A 57 -23.09 -3.22 -7.99
CA TRP A 57 -24.01 -3.75 -6.97
C TRP A 57 -24.80 -4.99 -7.39
N ASN A 58 -24.82 -5.34 -8.69
CA ASN A 58 -25.47 -6.57 -9.15
C ASN A 58 -24.55 -7.79 -9.07
N ASN A 59 -23.25 -7.58 -8.84
CA ASN A 59 -22.23 -8.62 -8.78
C ASN A 59 -21.68 -8.81 -7.36
N ILE A 60 -22.29 -8.22 -6.32
CA ILE A 60 -21.84 -8.43 -4.94
C ILE A 60 -22.22 -9.85 -4.46
N PRO A 61 -21.37 -10.52 -3.66
CA PRO A 61 -20.14 -10.02 -3.07
C PRO A 61 -18.88 -10.14 -3.95
N ASP A 62 -18.99 -10.62 -5.19
CA ASP A 62 -17.84 -10.94 -6.05
C ASP A 62 -17.32 -9.77 -6.90
N ASP A 63 -17.98 -8.61 -6.85
CA ASP A 63 -17.46 -7.37 -7.39
C ASP A 63 -16.08 -7.04 -6.76
N PRO A 64 -15.03 -6.81 -7.56
CA PRO A 64 -13.67 -6.64 -7.05
C PRO A 64 -13.50 -5.36 -6.22
N ILE A 65 -14.30 -4.31 -6.48
CA ILE A 65 -14.25 -3.08 -5.70
C ILE A 65 -14.97 -3.26 -4.36
N PHE A 66 -16.09 -3.98 -4.34
CA PHE A 66 -16.74 -4.40 -3.12
C PHE A 66 -15.80 -5.24 -2.25
N ARG A 67 -15.17 -6.29 -2.81
CA ARG A 67 -14.16 -7.12 -2.11
C ARG A 67 -13.02 -6.32 -1.50
N MET A 68 -12.62 -5.26 -2.20
CA MET A 68 -11.53 -4.38 -1.80
C MET A 68 -11.94 -3.32 -0.75
N THR A 69 -13.23 -2.98 -0.60
CA THR A 69 -13.67 -1.85 0.22
C THR A 69 -14.63 -2.20 1.35
N PHE A 70 -15.32 -3.34 1.26
CA PHE A 70 -16.24 -3.82 2.29
C PHE A 70 -15.65 -4.99 3.10
N PRO A 71 -15.82 -5.01 4.43
CA PRO A 71 -15.43 -6.13 5.27
C PRO A 71 -16.22 -7.40 4.93
N HIS A 72 -15.51 -8.53 4.90
CA HIS A 72 -16.06 -9.86 4.68
C HIS A 72 -15.84 -10.73 5.91
N LYS A 73 -16.79 -11.63 6.19
CA LYS A 73 -16.72 -12.58 7.31
C LYS A 73 -15.37 -13.30 7.36
N ASP A 74 -14.92 -13.79 6.21
CA ASP A 74 -13.72 -14.62 6.08
C ASP A 74 -12.41 -13.83 6.18
N MET A 75 -12.46 -12.51 6.42
CA MET A 75 -11.28 -11.72 6.80
C MET A 75 -10.85 -11.95 8.26
N LEU A 76 -11.69 -12.61 9.06
CA LEU A 76 -11.35 -13.08 10.41
C LEU A 76 -11.34 -14.61 10.42
N LEU A 77 -10.51 -15.19 11.30
CA LEU A 77 -10.57 -16.63 11.52
C LEU A 77 -11.96 -17.03 12.06
N PRO A 78 -12.43 -18.27 11.81
CA PRO A 78 -13.76 -18.69 12.23
C PRO A 78 -14.05 -18.46 13.72
N ASP A 79 -13.09 -18.75 14.61
CA ASP A 79 -13.23 -18.52 16.05
C ASP A 79 -13.22 -17.03 16.41
N GLU A 80 -12.39 -16.23 15.74
CA GLU A 80 -12.33 -14.77 15.90
C GLU A 80 -13.67 -14.13 15.56
N TYR A 81 -14.25 -14.50 14.43
CA TYR A 81 -15.55 -14.00 14.02
C TYR A 81 -16.65 -14.39 15.01
N GLN A 82 -16.76 -15.67 15.35
CA GLN A 82 -17.85 -16.15 16.22
C GLN A 82 -17.77 -15.57 17.63
N SER A 83 -16.57 -15.55 18.23
CA SER A 83 -16.36 -14.96 19.55
C SER A 83 -16.67 -13.46 19.55
N LEU A 84 -16.21 -12.71 18.56
CA LEU A 84 -16.45 -11.27 18.49
C LEU A 84 -17.94 -10.97 18.29
N LYS A 85 -18.63 -11.76 17.46
CA LYS A 85 -20.08 -11.66 17.27
C LYS A 85 -20.82 -11.82 18.61
N GLN A 86 -20.52 -12.88 19.36
CA GLN A 86 -21.16 -13.14 20.66
C GLN A 86 -20.91 -11.99 21.65
N LEU A 87 -19.67 -11.50 21.73
CA LEU A 87 -19.33 -10.38 22.62
C LEU A 87 -20.06 -9.09 22.23
N ILE A 88 -20.26 -8.83 20.93
CA ILE A 88 -21.05 -7.69 20.44
C ILE A 88 -22.52 -7.84 20.82
N GLU A 89 -23.10 -9.04 20.72
CA GLU A 89 -24.49 -9.31 21.13
C GLU A 89 -24.70 -9.14 22.64
N GLN A 90 -23.66 -9.38 23.44
CA GLN A 90 -23.65 -9.21 24.89
C GLN A 90 -23.35 -7.76 25.35
N ASP A 91 -22.95 -6.88 24.43
CA ASP A 91 -22.52 -5.49 24.70
C ASP A 91 -21.36 -5.35 25.71
N ASP A 92 -20.49 -6.36 25.82
CA ASP A 92 -19.31 -6.32 26.71
C ASP A 92 -18.16 -5.55 26.04
N SER A 93 -18.19 -4.23 26.18
CA SER A 93 -17.19 -3.33 25.59
C SER A 93 -15.74 -3.66 25.98
N ALA A 94 -15.51 -4.16 27.21
CA ALA A 94 -14.16 -4.47 27.69
C ALA A 94 -13.63 -5.79 27.09
N ALA A 95 -14.49 -6.81 26.99
CA ALA A 95 -14.14 -8.06 26.32
C ALA A 95 -13.99 -7.88 24.80
N ILE A 96 -14.84 -7.06 24.17
CA ILE A 96 -14.72 -6.69 22.75
C ILE A 96 -13.34 -6.08 22.50
N LYS A 97 -12.93 -5.07 23.29
CA LYS A 97 -11.63 -4.41 23.13
C LYS A 97 -10.46 -5.40 23.22
N ARG A 98 -10.43 -6.23 24.27
CA ARG A 98 -9.36 -7.24 24.45
C ARG A 98 -9.31 -8.25 23.29
N ARG A 99 -10.48 -8.67 22.78
CA ARG A 99 -10.53 -9.60 21.65
C ARG A 99 -9.99 -8.95 20.37
N ILE A 100 -10.33 -7.70 20.12
CA ILE A 100 -9.82 -6.92 18.97
C ILE A 100 -8.29 -6.77 19.06
N GLU A 101 -7.75 -6.41 20.22
CA GLU A 101 -6.29 -6.27 20.43
C GLU A 101 -5.56 -7.59 20.16
N ALA A 102 -6.09 -8.72 20.63
CA ALA A 102 -5.53 -10.04 20.34
C ALA A 102 -5.53 -10.37 18.84
N ILE A 103 -6.61 -10.02 18.13
CA ILE A 103 -6.69 -10.18 16.67
C ILE A 103 -5.65 -9.30 15.97
N TRP A 104 -5.51 -8.03 16.39
CA TRP A 104 -4.52 -7.11 15.82
C TRP A 104 -3.09 -7.59 15.98
N LEU A 105 -2.72 -8.13 17.15
CA LEU A 105 -1.39 -8.70 17.38
C LEU A 105 -1.10 -9.86 16.43
N ARG A 106 -2.06 -10.77 16.22
CA ARG A 106 -1.94 -11.84 15.22
C ARG A 106 -1.78 -11.29 13.80
N MET A 107 -2.47 -10.19 13.48
CA MET A 107 -2.45 -9.57 12.16
C MET A 107 -1.16 -8.80 11.82
N ASN A 108 -0.11 -8.85 12.65
CA ASN A 108 1.21 -8.26 12.35
C ASN A 108 1.11 -6.77 11.92
N PRO A 109 0.86 -5.82 12.82
CA PRO A 109 0.57 -4.42 12.48
C PRO A 109 1.73 -3.66 11.81
N HIS A 110 2.96 -4.15 11.97
CA HIS A 110 4.18 -3.48 11.51
C HIS A 110 5.13 -4.45 10.78
N PRO A 111 4.77 -4.91 9.57
CA PRO A 111 5.57 -5.89 8.83
C PRO A 111 6.92 -5.30 8.40
N ALA A 112 7.91 -6.18 8.19
CA ALA A 112 9.23 -5.84 7.65
C ALA A 112 10.02 -4.78 8.45
N GLY A 113 9.90 -4.79 9.78
CA GLY A 113 10.69 -3.94 10.68
C GLY A 113 10.35 -2.46 10.60
N GLN A 114 9.08 -2.14 10.29
CA GLN A 114 8.61 -0.77 10.07
C GLN A 114 8.94 0.19 11.22
N LEU A 115 8.73 -0.26 12.47
CA LEU A 115 9.01 0.55 13.67
C LEU A 115 10.43 0.37 14.23
N THR A 116 11.10 -0.74 13.92
CA THR A 116 12.34 -1.13 14.58
C THR A 116 13.60 -0.79 13.77
N HIS A 117 13.65 -1.18 12.49
CA HIS A 117 14.90 -1.14 11.70
C HIS A 117 14.89 -0.13 10.55
N ASN A 118 13.76 0.57 10.39
CA ASN A 118 13.59 1.57 9.33
C ASN A 118 13.51 2.98 9.89
N GLY A 119 13.16 3.15 11.18
CA GLY A 119 13.16 4.44 11.85
C GLY A 119 14.55 5.06 11.89
N VAL A 120 14.61 6.38 11.96
CA VAL A 120 15.88 7.12 11.95
C VAL A 120 16.06 7.92 13.22
N THR A 121 17.32 8.17 13.56
CA THR A 121 17.71 9.09 14.62
C THR A 121 18.52 10.25 14.05
N LEU A 122 18.43 11.40 14.71
CA LEU A 122 19.29 12.56 14.48
C LEU A 122 19.65 13.13 15.85
N ASP A 123 20.94 13.32 16.13
CA ASP A 123 21.44 13.81 17.41
C ASP A 123 20.92 13.02 18.63
N GLY A 124 20.85 11.69 18.50
CA GLY A 124 20.35 10.79 19.54
C GLY A 124 18.83 10.78 19.72
N LYS A 125 18.09 11.59 18.96
CA LYS A 125 16.62 11.66 19.00
C LYS A 125 16.00 10.87 17.86
N VAL A 126 14.99 10.05 18.17
CA VAL A 126 14.17 9.36 17.17
C VAL A 126 13.31 10.37 16.42
N LEU A 127 13.30 10.30 15.09
CA LEU A 127 12.46 11.16 14.25
C LEU A 127 11.19 10.39 13.82
N PRO A 128 10.01 10.76 14.36
CA PRO A 128 8.78 10.04 14.07
C PRO A 128 8.34 10.26 12.61
N GLY A 129 7.77 9.23 11.98
CA GLY A 129 7.25 9.33 10.62
C GLY A 129 8.32 9.42 9.52
N ILE A 130 9.59 9.11 9.83
CA ILE A 130 10.68 9.08 8.85
C ILE A 130 11.28 7.69 8.79
N GLN A 131 11.38 7.12 7.59
CA GLN A 131 12.06 5.85 7.36
C GLN A 131 13.19 5.97 6.36
N HIS A 132 14.35 5.40 6.67
CA HIS A 132 15.49 5.37 5.77
C HIS A 132 16.06 3.96 5.69
N LYS A 133 15.45 3.13 4.83
CA LYS A 133 15.87 1.74 4.62
C LYS A 133 16.95 1.60 3.54
N TYR A 134 16.86 2.40 2.48
CA TYR A 134 17.75 2.35 1.34
C TYR A 134 18.49 3.67 1.24
N ARG A 135 19.79 3.60 1.00
CA ARG A 135 20.72 4.74 0.97
C ARG A 135 20.18 5.95 0.20
N GLU A 136 19.53 5.75 -0.93
CA GLU A 136 19.11 6.85 -1.80
C GLU A 136 17.68 7.34 -1.53
N THR A 137 16.91 6.64 -0.67
CA THR A 137 15.46 6.82 -0.55
C THR A 137 14.99 6.92 0.90
N VAL A 138 14.35 8.04 1.22
CA VAL A 138 13.65 8.26 2.48
C VAL A 138 12.13 8.22 2.27
N LEU A 139 11.41 7.57 3.19
CA LEU A 139 9.95 7.62 3.26
C LEU A 139 9.52 8.58 4.37
N PHE A 140 8.51 9.39 4.08
CA PHE A 140 7.96 10.36 5.02
C PHE A 140 6.45 10.16 5.18
N PHE A 141 5.99 10.15 6.43
CA PHE A 141 4.62 9.87 6.82
C PHE A 141 3.99 11.10 7.48
N PRO A 142 3.42 12.07 6.74
CA PRO A 142 2.80 13.25 7.33
C PRO A 142 1.58 12.88 8.17
N GLY A 143 1.46 13.44 9.38
CA GLY A 143 0.35 13.17 10.31
C GLY A 143 -1.03 13.46 9.71
N ALA A 144 -1.15 14.54 8.93
CA ALA A 144 -2.40 14.88 8.24
C ALA A 144 -2.74 13.92 7.07
N GLY A 145 -1.81 13.05 6.65
CA GLY A 145 -1.97 12.09 5.56
C GLY A 145 -2.18 10.64 5.99
N GLN A 146 -2.56 10.38 7.25
CA GLN A 146 -2.70 9.02 7.79
C GLN A 146 -4.07 8.36 7.53
N THR A 147 -5.03 9.09 6.96
CA THR A 147 -6.31 8.54 6.48
C THR A 147 -6.39 8.54 4.96
N CYS A 148 -7.46 7.98 4.39
CA CYS A 148 -7.66 7.80 2.96
C CYS A 148 -9.07 8.24 2.54
N HIS A 149 -9.29 8.41 1.22
CA HIS A 149 -10.63 8.65 0.66
C HIS A 149 -11.56 7.43 0.78
N ALA A 150 -10.99 6.23 0.82
CA ALA A 150 -11.62 4.98 1.22
C ALA A 150 -10.53 4.02 1.73
N TYR A 151 -10.89 3.04 2.56
CA TYR A 151 -9.94 2.07 3.10
C TYR A 151 -9.96 0.78 2.29
N CYS A 152 -8.77 0.31 1.91
CA CYS A 152 -8.62 -1.03 1.35
C CYS A 152 -8.68 -2.06 2.48
N THR A 153 -9.45 -3.11 2.30
CA THR A 153 -9.58 -4.23 3.25
C THR A 153 -8.28 -5.01 3.45
N PHE A 154 -7.38 -4.96 2.46
CA PHE A 154 -6.03 -5.54 2.46
C PHE A 154 -4.92 -4.55 2.87
N CYS A 155 -5.26 -3.34 3.34
CA CYS A 155 -4.27 -2.27 3.52
C CYS A 155 -3.17 -2.68 4.51
N PHE A 156 -1.93 -2.86 4.05
CA PHE A 156 -0.81 -3.24 4.92
C PHE A 156 -0.41 -2.16 5.96
N ARG A 157 -1.02 -0.98 5.90
CA ARG A 157 -0.81 0.13 6.83
C ARG A 157 -2.04 0.42 7.69
N TRP A 158 -2.90 -0.57 7.86
CA TRP A 158 -4.14 -0.47 8.63
C TRP A 158 -3.91 0.10 10.04
N ALA A 159 -2.79 -0.26 10.68
CA ALA A 159 -2.37 0.25 11.99
C ALA A 159 -2.36 1.80 12.10
N GLN A 160 -2.19 2.52 10.98
CA GLN A 160 -2.15 3.99 10.99
C GLN A 160 -3.51 4.65 11.24
N PHE A 161 -4.62 3.91 11.05
CA PHE A 161 -5.97 4.47 11.10
C PHE A 161 -6.98 3.65 11.91
N ILE A 162 -6.52 2.70 12.72
CA ILE A 162 -7.36 1.98 13.71
C ILE A 162 -7.68 2.79 14.97
N GLY A 163 -7.02 3.93 15.17
CA GLY A 163 -7.27 4.81 16.32
C GLY A 163 -6.33 4.58 17.51
N GLU A 164 -5.45 3.57 17.43
CA GLU A 164 -4.40 3.32 18.43
C GLU A 164 -3.19 4.23 18.21
N GLU A 165 -3.00 5.23 19.08
CA GLU A 165 -1.91 6.21 18.95
C GLU A 165 -0.52 5.57 18.99
N GLU A 166 -0.34 4.51 19.80
CA GLU A 166 0.93 3.80 19.95
C GLU A 166 1.36 3.07 18.67
N LEU A 167 0.42 2.75 17.79
CA LEU A 167 0.67 2.09 16.50
C LEU A 167 0.83 3.08 15.34
N LYS A 168 0.61 4.39 15.58
CA LYS A 168 0.80 5.41 14.55
C LYS A 168 2.28 5.73 14.37
N PHE A 169 2.65 5.90 13.10
CA PHE A 169 3.98 6.28 12.67
C PHE A 169 3.89 7.50 11.76
N ASN A 170 3.91 8.71 12.35
CA ASN A 170 3.73 9.94 11.58
C ASN A 170 4.52 11.13 12.14
N ALA A 171 4.81 12.08 11.26
CA ALA A 171 5.47 13.35 11.57
C ALA A 171 4.46 14.50 11.54
N ARG A 172 4.53 15.39 12.53
CA ARG A 172 3.65 16.58 12.57
C ARG A 172 4.06 17.62 11.55
N GLU A 173 5.36 17.81 11.35
CA GLU A 173 5.95 18.87 10.52
C GLU A 173 7.11 18.31 9.68
N SER A 174 7.52 19.04 8.63
CA SER A 174 8.62 18.66 7.75
C SER A 174 10.01 19.08 8.25
N GLN A 175 10.09 19.91 9.30
CA GLN A 175 11.36 20.50 9.73
C GLN A 175 12.40 19.45 10.15
N GLU A 176 11.97 18.42 10.89
CA GLU A 176 12.85 17.30 11.29
C GLU A 176 13.34 16.50 10.07
N LEU A 177 12.47 16.29 9.07
CA LEU A 177 12.87 15.68 7.81
C LEU A 177 13.91 16.52 7.06
N VAL A 178 13.71 17.83 6.98
CA VAL A 178 14.67 18.74 6.33
C VAL A 178 16.02 18.70 7.05
N SER A 179 16.03 18.75 8.38
CA SER A 179 17.26 18.63 9.17
C SER A 179 17.98 17.31 8.91
N TYR A 180 17.25 16.20 8.87
CA TYR A 180 17.80 14.88 8.55
C TYR A 180 18.42 14.85 7.15
N LEU A 181 17.69 15.33 6.14
CA LEU A 181 18.17 15.32 4.75
C LEU A 181 19.34 16.26 4.49
N ARG A 182 19.52 17.33 5.29
CA ARG A 182 20.72 18.19 5.19
C ARG A 182 22.00 17.44 5.54
N VAL A 183 21.92 16.45 6.43
CA VAL A 183 23.05 15.60 6.82
C VAL A 183 23.22 14.42 5.86
N HIS A 184 22.10 13.83 5.43
CA HIS A 184 22.06 12.64 4.56
C HIS A 184 22.00 12.97 3.06
N THR A 185 23.07 13.59 2.56
CA THR A 185 23.14 14.06 1.15
C THR A 185 23.17 12.96 0.10
N GLU A 186 23.39 11.70 0.49
CA GLU A 186 23.23 10.51 -0.33
C GLU A 186 21.78 10.24 -0.74
N VAL A 187 20.81 10.80 -0.02
CA VAL A 187 19.38 10.64 -0.30
C VAL A 187 18.98 11.50 -1.50
N THR A 188 18.57 10.87 -2.60
CA THR A 188 18.18 11.61 -3.81
C THR A 188 16.67 11.55 -4.09
N ASP A 189 15.94 10.71 -3.35
CA ASP A 189 14.52 10.48 -3.50
C ASP A 189 13.79 10.51 -2.15
N VAL A 190 12.70 11.27 -2.07
CA VAL A 190 11.79 11.27 -0.92
C VAL A 190 10.41 10.80 -1.36
N LEU A 191 9.88 9.77 -0.69
CA LEU A 191 8.52 9.27 -0.89
C LEU A 191 7.60 9.72 0.26
N ILE A 192 6.71 10.66 -0.05
CA ILE A 192 5.61 11.07 0.83
C ILE A 192 4.52 9.98 0.76
N THR A 193 4.18 9.42 1.92
CA THR A 193 3.34 8.22 2.02
C THR A 193 2.63 8.14 3.38
N GLY A 194 1.97 7.04 3.73
CA GLY A 194 1.15 6.92 4.94
C GLY A 194 -0.14 6.17 4.65
N GLY A 195 -1.28 6.75 5.05
CA GLY A 195 -2.58 6.37 4.50
C GLY A 195 -2.66 6.81 3.03
N ASP A 196 -2.97 8.08 2.80
CA ASP A 196 -2.91 8.71 1.48
C ASP A 196 -2.59 10.21 1.63
N PRO A 197 -1.40 10.69 1.25
CA PRO A 197 -1.03 12.09 1.37
C PRO A 197 -1.95 13.04 0.60
N LEU A 198 -2.64 12.58 -0.45
CA LEU A 198 -3.51 13.45 -1.25
C LEU A 198 -4.94 13.59 -0.68
N ILE A 199 -5.23 12.95 0.47
CA ILE A 199 -6.38 13.33 1.32
C ILE A 199 -6.18 14.72 1.94
N MET A 200 -4.93 15.16 2.09
CA MET A 200 -4.62 16.47 2.64
C MET A 200 -5.09 17.56 1.67
N ASN A 201 -5.58 18.66 2.23
CA ASN A 201 -5.75 19.87 1.45
C ASN A 201 -4.38 20.36 0.92
N SER A 202 -4.39 21.09 -0.19
CA SER A 202 -3.19 21.48 -0.93
C SER A 202 -2.25 22.35 -0.09
N ARG A 203 -2.80 23.16 0.83
CA ARG A 203 -2.01 23.98 1.75
C ARG A 203 -1.19 23.13 2.72
N SER A 204 -1.81 22.12 3.34
CA SER A 204 -1.12 21.21 4.26
C SER A 204 -0.08 20.39 3.51
N LEU A 205 -0.41 19.85 2.33
CA LEU A 205 0.54 19.13 1.49
C LEU A 205 1.74 20.02 1.09
N ALA A 206 1.50 21.28 0.71
CA ALA A 206 2.56 22.23 0.39
C ALA A 206 3.51 22.48 1.57
N GLY A 207 2.99 22.64 2.79
CA GLY A 207 3.81 22.82 3.99
C GLY A 207 4.79 21.68 4.26
N TYR A 208 4.48 20.46 3.83
CA TYR A 208 5.43 19.33 3.92
C TYR A 208 6.44 19.29 2.77
N ILE A 209 6.04 19.69 1.56
CA ILE A 209 6.85 19.48 0.35
C ILE A 209 7.74 20.68 0.01
N GLU A 210 7.25 21.90 0.14
CA GLU A 210 7.98 23.10 -0.28
C GLU A 210 9.35 23.25 0.40
N PRO A 211 9.52 22.96 1.70
CA PRO A 211 10.84 22.97 2.34
C PRO A 211 11.85 22.00 1.72
N LEU A 212 11.40 20.94 1.05
CA LEU A 212 12.27 19.96 0.39
C LEU A 212 12.83 20.48 -0.95
N LEU A 213 12.18 21.49 -1.55
CA LEU A 213 12.60 22.03 -2.85
C LEU A 213 13.96 22.73 -2.76
N GLU A 214 14.28 23.30 -1.60
CA GLU A 214 15.53 23.99 -1.29
C GLU A 214 16.73 23.04 -1.14
N LEU A 215 16.53 21.72 -1.11
CA LEU A 215 17.60 20.74 -0.94
C LEU A 215 18.23 20.39 -2.31
N PRO A 216 19.49 20.78 -2.62
CA PRO A 216 20.04 20.62 -3.97
C PRO A 216 20.31 19.17 -4.38
N HIS A 217 20.64 18.31 -3.40
CA HIS A 217 20.92 16.89 -3.62
C HIS A 217 19.65 16.08 -3.90
N LEU A 218 18.49 16.52 -3.38
CA LEU A 218 17.21 15.88 -3.65
C LEU A 218 16.78 16.07 -5.11
N LYS A 219 16.56 14.97 -5.83
CA LYS A 219 16.22 14.97 -7.26
C LYS A 219 14.76 14.63 -7.52
N SER A 220 14.21 13.73 -6.71
CA SER A 220 12.87 13.18 -6.92
C SER A 220 12.02 13.32 -5.67
N ILE A 221 10.76 13.70 -5.88
CA ILE A 221 9.71 13.66 -4.86
C ILE A 221 8.62 12.73 -5.39
N ARG A 222 8.30 11.72 -4.59
CA ARG A 222 7.25 10.75 -4.90
C ARG A 222 6.09 10.93 -3.95
N ILE A 223 4.87 10.77 -4.44
CA ILE A 223 3.66 10.80 -3.61
C ILE A 223 2.89 9.51 -3.84
N GLY A 224 2.84 8.63 -2.83
CA GLY A 224 2.06 7.40 -2.90
C GLY A 224 0.60 7.63 -2.57
N THR A 225 -0.30 7.37 -3.51
CA THR A 225 -1.72 7.76 -3.37
C THR A 225 -2.66 6.75 -4.03
N LYS A 226 -3.82 6.53 -3.42
CA LYS A 226 -4.96 5.83 -4.03
C LYS A 226 -6.08 6.80 -4.43
N SER A 227 -5.94 8.08 -4.13
CA SER A 227 -6.89 9.14 -4.49
C SER A 227 -7.14 9.20 -5.99
N VAL A 228 -6.16 8.87 -6.82
CA VAL A 228 -6.32 8.76 -8.28
C VAL A 228 -7.37 7.71 -8.71
N ALA A 229 -7.59 6.68 -7.87
CA ALA A 229 -8.57 5.63 -8.09
C ALA A 229 -9.85 5.83 -7.26
N TYR A 230 -9.74 6.30 -6.02
CA TYR A 230 -10.88 6.41 -5.08
C TYR A 230 -11.53 7.78 -4.98
N TRP A 231 -10.89 8.82 -5.50
CA TRP A 231 -11.41 10.19 -5.54
C TRP A 231 -10.72 11.04 -6.62
N PRO A 232 -10.80 10.68 -7.92
CA PRO A 232 -10.16 11.43 -9.01
C PRO A 232 -10.65 12.89 -9.10
N GLN A 233 -11.81 13.20 -8.53
CA GLN A 233 -12.30 14.56 -8.27
C GLN A 233 -11.21 15.46 -7.68
N ARG A 234 -10.34 14.93 -6.81
CA ARG A 234 -9.20 15.65 -6.19
C ARG A 234 -8.33 16.41 -7.19
N PHE A 235 -8.27 15.93 -8.43
CA PHE A 235 -7.47 16.49 -9.53
C PHE A 235 -8.32 17.22 -10.58
N VAL A 236 -9.63 17.02 -10.59
CA VAL A 236 -10.54 17.45 -11.65
C VAL A 236 -11.52 18.52 -11.15
N THR A 237 -12.51 18.11 -10.35
CA THR A 237 -13.68 18.91 -9.97
C THR A 237 -13.64 19.45 -8.55
N ASP A 238 -12.83 18.86 -7.68
CA ASP A 238 -12.73 19.31 -6.29
C ASP A 238 -12.19 20.74 -6.24
N LYS A 239 -12.70 21.56 -5.31
CA LYS A 239 -12.38 23.00 -5.24
C LYS A 239 -10.89 23.27 -5.04
N ASP A 240 -10.19 22.29 -4.48
CA ASP A 240 -8.76 22.33 -4.16
C ASP A 240 -7.87 21.78 -5.29
N ALA A 241 -8.46 21.30 -6.40
CA ALA A 241 -7.73 20.78 -7.55
C ALA A 241 -6.80 21.83 -8.20
N PRO A 242 -7.20 23.10 -8.41
CA PRO A 242 -6.31 24.10 -9.00
C PRO A 242 -5.06 24.36 -8.15
N GLN A 243 -5.20 24.42 -6.82
CA GLN A 243 -4.07 24.65 -5.91
C GLN A 243 -3.12 23.46 -5.86
N LEU A 244 -3.65 22.23 -5.88
CA LEU A 244 -2.84 21.01 -5.95
C LEU A 244 -2.02 20.95 -7.23
N LEU A 245 -2.65 21.17 -8.38
CA LEU A 245 -1.97 21.15 -9.67
C LEU A 245 -0.93 22.29 -9.78
N ALA A 246 -1.19 23.44 -9.16
CA ALA A 246 -0.21 24.52 -9.05
C ALA A 246 1.00 24.11 -8.19
N LEU A 247 0.80 23.40 -7.07
CA LEU A 247 1.90 22.84 -6.28
C LEU A 247 2.72 21.84 -7.11
N PHE A 248 2.08 20.96 -7.88
CA PHE A 248 2.79 20.03 -8.75
C PHE A 248 3.66 20.74 -9.78
N LYS A 249 3.15 21.81 -10.41
CA LYS A 249 3.93 22.66 -11.32
C LYS A 249 5.11 23.32 -10.62
N ARG A 250 4.95 23.80 -9.37
CA ARG A 250 6.05 24.39 -8.58
C ARG A 250 7.17 23.38 -8.32
N ILE A 251 6.82 22.15 -7.95
CA ILE A 251 7.80 21.08 -7.71
C ILE A 251 8.62 20.81 -8.98
N VAL A 252 7.95 20.69 -10.12
CA VAL A 252 8.60 20.48 -11.43
C VAL A 252 9.45 21.69 -11.84
N ALA A 253 8.94 22.92 -11.65
CA ALA A 253 9.65 24.15 -11.96
C ALA A 253 10.91 24.35 -11.08
N ALA A 254 10.92 23.80 -9.85
CA ALA A 254 12.09 23.73 -8.99
C ALA A 254 13.13 22.68 -9.44
N GLY A 255 12.94 22.07 -10.62
CA GLY A 255 13.85 21.08 -11.20
C GLY A 255 13.77 19.70 -10.56
N LYS A 256 12.72 19.41 -9.76
CA LYS A 256 12.51 18.09 -9.15
C LYS A 256 11.67 17.21 -10.06
N ASN A 257 12.00 15.91 -10.13
CA ASN A 257 11.09 14.92 -10.70
C ASN A 257 9.93 14.67 -9.72
N LEU A 258 8.71 15.06 -10.09
CA LEU A 258 7.51 14.67 -9.35
C LEU A 258 6.92 13.39 -9.94
N SER A 259 6.89 12.32 -9.14
CA SER A 259 6.26 11.05 -9.51
C SER A 259 5.09 10.71 -8.58
N ILE A 260 3.88 10.68 -9.13
CA ILE A 260 2.69 10.21 -8.43
C ILE A 260 2.66 8.69 -8.52
N MET A 261 2.73 8.01 -7.39
CA MET A 261 2.68 6.55 -7.30
C MET A 261 1.22 6.14 -7.10
N GLY A 262 0.50 6.00 -8.21
CA GLY A 262 -0.93 5.71 -8.26
C GLY A 262 -1.22 4.25 -7.94
N HIS A 263 -2.05 4.03 -6.92
CA HIS A 263 -2.45 2.70 -6.51
C HIS A 263 -3.72 2.23 -7.22
N TYR A 264 -3.56 1.45 -8.30
CA TYR A 264 -4.66 0.87 -9.09
C TYR A 264 -4.62 -0.66 -9.05
N ASN A 265 -5.68 -1.29 -8.56
CA ASN A 265 -5.84 -2.73 -8.42
C ASN A 265 -6.62 -3.35 -9.57
N HIS A 266 -7.54 -2.62 -10.20
CA HIS A 266 -8.46 -3.18 -11.19
C HIS A 266 -8.78 -2.16 -12.32
N PRO A 267 -8.96 -2.57 -13.59
CA PRO A 267 -9.26 -1.67 -14.71
C PRO A 267 -10.46 -0.74 -14.49
N VAL A 268 -11.44 -1.18 -13.72
CA VAL A 268 -12.65 -0.39 -13.41
C VAL A 268 -12.31 0.94 -12.72
N GLU A 269 -11.19 1.02 -11.99
CA GLU A 269 -10.76 2.24 -11.31
C GLU A 269 -10.23 3.30 -12.29
N ILE A 270 -9.54 2.90 -13.37
CA ILE A 270 -8.92 3.83 -14.32
C ILE A 270 -9.80 4.12 -15.56
N ARG A 271 -10.73 3.23 -15.89
CA ARG A 271 -11.56 3.35 -17.12
C ARG A 271 -12.63 4.44 -17.05
N GLN A 272 -12.90 4.99 -15.85
CA GLN A 272 -13.86 6.06 -15.66
C GLN A 272 -13.35 7.36 -16.28
N ASP A 273 -14.21 8.14 -16.93
CA ASP A 273 -13.77 9.34 -17.65
C ASP A 273 -13.13 10.38 -16.72
N ILE A 274 -13.66 10.55 -15.51
CA ILE A 274 -13.04 11.45 -14.50
C ILE A 274 -11.67 10.94 -14.05
N ALA A 275 -11.46 9.62 -13.97
CA ALA A 275 -10.16 9.05 -13.64
C ALA A 275 -9.15 9.28 -14.78
N ARG A 276 -9.56 9.10 -16.04
CA ARG A 276 -8.76 9.43 -17.23
C ARG A 276 -8.36 10.91 -17.25
N GLN A 277 -9.30 11.80 -17.01
CA GLN A 277 -9.05 13.25 -16.91
C GLN A 277 -8.09 13.58 -15.76
N ALA A 278 -8.18 12.89 -14.62
CA ALA A 278 -7.22 13.06 -13.53
C ALA A 278 -5.80 12.70 -13.97
N VAL A 279 -5.61 11.59 -14.69
CA VAL A 279 -4.29 11.21 -15.25
C VAL A 279 -3.76 12.30 -16.19
N GLU A 280 -4.59 12.77 -17.12
CA GLU A 280 -4.21 13.82 -18.08
C GLU A 280 -3.82 15.13 -17.37
N ARG A 281 -4.59 15.56 -16.37
CA ARG A 281 -4.32 16.79 -15.61
C ARG A 281 -3.06 16.69 -14.77
N ILE A 282 -2.79 15.53 -14.13
CA ILE A 282 -1.53 15.28 -13.42
C ILE A 282 -0.35 15.38 -14.39
N ARG A 283 -0.43 14.71 -15.55
CA ARG A 283 0.66 14.73 -16.53
C ARG A 283 0.90 16.12 -17.12
N SER A 284 -0.16 16.90 -17.28
CA SER A 284 -0.09 18.28 -17.77
C SER A 284 0.67 19.24 -16.84
N THR A 285 0.99 18.83 -15.60
CA THR A 285 1.87 19.61 -14.71
C THR A 285 3.35 19.30 -14.91
N GLY A 286 3.70 18.34 -15.78
CA GLY A 286 5.04 17.77 -15.92
C GLY A 286 5.32 16.61 -14.96
N ALA A 287 4.36 16.23 -14.10
CA ALA A 287 4.50 15.07 -13.22
C ALA A 287 4.34 13.76 -14.00
N THR A 288 4.95 12.69 -13.51
CA THR A 288 4.73 11.33 -14.03
C THR A 288 3.76 10.57 -13.14
N LEU A 289 2.80 9.84 -13.72
CA LEU A 289 1.99 8.87 -12.97
C LEU A 289 2.58 7.46 -13.15
N ARG A 290 2.92 6.81 -12.04
CA ARG A 290 3.45 5.44 -11.99
C ARG A 290 2.43 4.53 -11.32
N MET A 291 2.02 3.46 -11.97
CA MET A 291 0.98 2.57 -11.46
C MET A 291 1.57 1.40 -10.69
N GLN A 292 1.04 1.16 -9.50
CA GLN A 292 1.46 0.04 -8.66
C GLN A 292 0.27 -0.57 -7.91
N ALA A 293 0.30 -1.89 -7.71
CA ALA A 293 -0.61 -2.57 -6.80
C ALA A 293 -0.12 -3.97 -6.46
N PRO A 294 -0.54 -4.53 -5.32
CA PRO A 294 -0.41 -5.95 -5.05
C PRO A 294 -1.39 -6.79 -5.91
N VAL A 295 -0.97 -8.01 -6.24
CA VAL A 295 -1.87 -9.10 -6.64
C VAL A 295 -2.48 -9.72 -5.39
N ILE A 296 -3.79 -9.86 -5.39
CA ILE A 296 -4.59 -10.19 -4.21
C ILE A 296 -5.72 -11.14 -4.59
N ARG A 297 -5.94 -12.15 -3.76
CA ARG A 297 -7.06 -13.08 -3.89
C ARG A 297 -8.40 -12.35 -3.80
N HIS A 298 -9.39 -12.82 -4.55
CA HIS A 298 -10.75 -12.28 -4.67
C HIS A 298 -10.87 -10.90 -5.35
N ILE A 299 -9.77 -10.27 -5.78
CA ILE A 299 -9.81 -8.90 -6.34
C ILE A 299 -9.25 -8.84 -7.75
N ASN A 300 -8.02 -9.29 -7.98
CA ASN A 300 -7.33 -9.08 -9.26
C ASN A 300 -6.47 -10.29 -9.67
N GLU A 301 -7.06 -11.48 -9.54
CA GLU A 301 -6.39 -12.75 -9.88
C GLU A 301 -6.39 -13.06 -11.38
N ASN A 302 -7.18 -12.31 -12.15
CA ASN A 302 -7.33 -12.50 -13.57
C ASN A 302 -6.23 -11.76 -14.35
N PRO A 303 -5.38 -12.46 -15.11
CA PRO A 303 -4.32 -11.83 -15.90
C PRO A 303 -4.82 -10.80 -16.92
N ALA A 304 -6.04 -11.00 -17.46
CA ALA A 304 -6.62 -10.09 -18.43
C ALA A 304 -6.90 -8.70 -17.82
N ASP A 305 -7.26 -8.64 -16.53
CA ASP A 305 -7.51 -7.38 -15.83
C ASP A 305 -6.20 -6.60 -15.62
N TRP A 306 -5.11 -7.28 -15.28
CA TRP A 306 -3.79 -6.64 -15.23
C TRP A 306 -3.34 -6.12 -16.60
N ALA A 307 -3.50 -6.92 -17.64
CA ALA A 307 -3.16 -6.52 -19.00
C ALA A 307 -3.97 -5.30 -19.46
N ALA A 308 -5.28 -5.27 -19.18
CA ALA A 308 -6.15 -4.15 -19.49
C ALA A 308 -5.75 -2.88 -18.70
N LEU A 309 -5.47 -3.02 -17.40
CA LEU A 309 -5.05 -1.92 -16.54
C LEU A 309 -3.73 -1.30 -17.03
N TRP A 310 -2.71 -2.12 -17.31
CA TRP A 310 -1.43 -1.63 -17.81
C TRP A 310 -1.54 -0.99 -19.19
N THR A 311 -2.30 -1.60 -20.08
CA THR A 311 -2.52 -1.08 -21.44
C THR A 311 -3.22 0.28 -21.40
N GLU A 312 -4.27 0.42 -20.60
CA GLU A 312 -4.99 1.70 -20.44
C GLU A 312 -4.10 2.77 -19.80
N GLY A 313 -3.33 2.42 -18.78
CA GLY A 313 -2.38 3.35 -18.18
C GLY A 313 -1.35 3.85 -19.19
N VAL A 314 -0.76 2.96 -19.99
CA VAL A 314 0.17 3.34 -21.06
C VAL A 314 -0.51 4.25 -22.09
N ARG A 315 -1.75 3.95 -22.50
CA ARG A 315 -2.51 4.81 -23.42
C ARG A 315 -2.67 6.23 -22.89
N LEU A 316 -2.88 6.37 -21.58
CA LEU A 316 -2.98 7.66 -20.89
C LEU A 316 -1.60 8.30 -20.57
N GLY A 317 -0.50 7.62 -20.89
CA GLY A 317 0.88 8.04 -20.63
C GLY A 317 1.32 7.86 -19.16
N ALA A 318 0.62 7.02 -18.40
CA ALA A 318 1.08 6.51 -17.12
C ALA A 318 2.04 5.31 -17.32
N VAL A 319 2.90 5.07 -16.33
CA VAL A 319 3.95 4.04 -16.41
C VAL A 319 3.60 2.87 -15.48
N PRO A 320 3.33 1.67 -15.99
CA PRO A 320 3.27 0.46 -15.18
C PRO A 320 4.60 0.26 -14.43
N TYR A 321 4.55 0.24 -13.10
CA TYR A 321 5.74 0.29 -12.24
C TYR A 321 5.97 -0.97 -11.43
N TYR A 322 5.06 -1.32 -10.52
CA TYR A 322 5.18 -2.53 -9.70
C TYR A 322 3.90 -3.34 -9.67
N MET A 323 4.03 -4.64 -9.86
CA MET A 323 3.08 -5.62 -9.32
C MET A 323 3.71 -6.23 -8.06
N PHE A 324 3.11 -5.94 -6.92
CA PHE A 324 3.58 -6.45 -5.63
C PHE A 324 2.92 -7.80 -5.30
N VAL A 325 3.57 -8.58 -4.46
CA VAL A 325 2.89 -9.61 -3.65
C VAL A 325 2.31 -8.90 -2.43
N GLU A 326 1.11 -9.31 -2.01
CA GLU A 326 0.48 -8.84 -0.77
C GLU A 326 1.34 -9.17 0.45
N ARG A 327 1.36 -8.27 1.44
CA ARG A 327 2.20 -8.41 2.64
C ARG A 327 1.49 -9.29 3.67
N ASP A 328 2.29 -9.97 4.48
CA ASP A 328 1.91 -10.78 5.65
C ASP A 328 1.34 -9.96 6.82
N THR A 329 0.29 -9.16 6.59
CA THR A 329 -0.33 -8.29 7.61
C THR A 329 -1.84 -8.12 7.39
N GLY A 330 -2.55 -7.73 8.44
CA GLY A 330 -3.99 -7.57 8.40
C GLY A 330 -4.66 -8.94 8.17
N PRO A 331 -5.77 -8.99 7.42
CA PRO A 331 -6.43 -10.23 7.05
C PRO A 331 -5.70 -10.98 5.92
N SER A 332 -4.37 -11.11 6.00
CA SER A 332 -3.54 -11.72 4.96
C SER A 332 -3.94 -13.16 4.64
N HIS A 333 -4.38 -13.95 5.62
CA HIS A 333 -4.87 -15.32 5.36
C HIS A 333 -6.02 -15.39 4.34
N TYR A 334 -6.80 -14.32 4.20
CA TYR A 334 -7.90 -14.22 3.24
C TYR A 334 -7.44 -13.69 1.87
N PHE A 335 -6.44 -12.82 1.86
CA PHE A 335 -5.98 -12.10 0.65
C PHE A 335 -4.72 -12.66 0.00
N ALA A 336 -3.90 -13.38 0.77
CA ALA A 336 -2.64 -13.94 0.35
C ALA A 336 -2.84 -14.97 -0.77
N MET A 337 -1.83 -15.03 -1.63
CA MET A 337 -1.81 -15.90 -2.79
C MET A 337 -0.44 -16.61 -2.84
N PRO A 338 -0.39 -17.91 -3.18
CA PRO A 338 0.88 -18.58 -3.35
C PRO A 338 1.78 -17.85 -4.35
N LEU A 339 3.08 -17.75 -4.05
CA LEU A 339 4.06 -17.05 -4.88
C LEU A 339 4.10 -17.61 -6.31
N ALA A 340 3.93 -18.93 -6.42
CA ALA A 340 3.81 -19.61 -7.71
C ALA A 340 2.63 -19.06 -8.54
N ARG A 341 1.47 -18.91 -7.92
CA ARG A 341 0.26 -18.40 -8.57
C ARG A 341 0.39 -16.91 -8.93
N ALA A 342 0.97 -16.11 -8.05
CA ALA A 342 1.27 -14.70 -8.34
C ALA A 342 2.18 -14.55 -9.57
N PHE A 343 3.18 -15.43 -9.71
CA PHE A 343 4.07 -15.45 -10.88
C PHE A 343 3.35 -15.91 -12.15
N GLU A 344 2.51 -16.94 -12.09
CA GLU A 344 1.68 -17.37 -13.22
C GLU A 344 0.79 -16.23 -13.75
N ILE A 345 0.13 -15.50 -12.84
CA ILE A 345 -0.73 -14.37 -13.20
C ILE A 345 0.07 -13.26 -13.88
N PHE A 346 1.22 -12.90 -13.28
CA PHE A 346 2.12 -11.91 -13.86
C PHE A 346 2.56 -12.33 -15.27
N GLN A 347 3.05 -13.56 -15.41
CA GLN A 347 3.56 -14.08 -16.67
C GLN A 347 2.48 -14.10 -17.76
N ALA A 348 1.27 -14.54 -17.42
CA ALA A 348 0.14 -14.56 -18.34
C ALA A 348 -0.23 -13.15 -18.82
N ALA A 349 -0.30 -12.16 -17.93
CA ALA A 349 -0.58 -10.76 -18.29
C ALA A 349 0.57 -10.12 -19.09
N TYR A 350 1.82 -10.38 -18.69
CA TYR A 350 3.02 -9.80 -19.30
C TYR A 350 3.20 -10.23 -20.76
N ARG A 351 2.79 -11.45 -21.11
CA ARG A 351 2.84 -12.00 -22.47
C ARG A 351 1.91 -11.27 -23.44
N THR A 352 0.79 -10.72 -22.96
CA THR A 352 -0.25 -10.13 -23.81
C THR A 352 -0.15 -8.62 -23.98
N VAL A 353 0.79 -7.95 -23.30
CA VAL A 353 0.95 -6.49 -23.37
C VAL A 353 2.17 -6.05 -24.21
N SER A 354 2.13 -4.79 -24.65
CA SER A 354 3.20 -4.18 -25.46
C SER A 354 4.48 -3.93 -24.65
N GLY A 355 5.60 -3.67 -25.35
CA GLY A 355 6.88 -3.34 -24.71
C GLY A 355 6.82 -2.14 -23.77
N LEU A 356 5.93 -1.17 -24.02
CA LEU A 356 5.73 0.00 -23.15
C LEU A 356 5.12 -0.39 -21.80
N ALA A 357 4.21 -1.38 -21.78
CA ALA A 357 3.61 -1.86 -20.55
C ALA A 357 4.56 -2.79 -19.76
N ARG A 358 5.52 -3.41 -20.46
CA ARG A 358 6.53 -4.32 -19.90
C ARG A 358 7.59 -3.64 -19.02
N THR A 359 7.47 -2.32 -18.77
CA THR A 359 8.25 -1.62 -17.75
C THR A 359 7.88 -2.02 -16.32
N VAL A 360 6.71 -2.64 -16.13
CA VAL A 360 6.28 -3.17 -14.84
C VAL A 360 7.28 -4.21 -14.32
N ARG A 361 7.61 -4.11 -13.05
CA ARG A 361 8.43 -5.10 -12.33
C ARG A 361 7.51 -5.91 -11.42
N GLY A 362 7.51 -7.24 -11.56
CA GLY A 362 6.73 -8.08 -10.67
C GLY A 362 6.77 -9.57 -11.04
N PRO A 363 6.14 -10.41 -10.21
CA PRO A 363 5.66 -10.06 -8.87
C PRO A 363 6.84 -9.81 -7.93
N SER A 364 6.70 -8.82 -7.05
CA SER A 364 7.79 -8.40 -6.15
C SER A 364 7.34 -8.25 -4.69
N MET A 365 8.19 -8.64 -3.76
CA MET A 365 7.96 -8.58 -2.32
C MET A 365 8.83 -7.48 -1.71
N SER A 366 8.28 -6.67 -0.80
CA SER A 366 9.04 -5.67 -0.05
C SER A 366 9.35 -6.21 1.36
N THR A 367 10.41 -7.01 1.45
CA THR A 367 10.80 -7.80 2.63
C THR A 367 11.61 -6.98 3.63
N PHE A 368 12.10 -7.59 4.70
CA PHE A 368 13.05 -6.94 5.61
C PHE A 368 14.37 -6.55 4.91
N TYR A 369 14.94 -7.46 4.13
CA TYR A 369 16.25 -7.28 3.46
C TYR A 369 16.21 -6.33 2.26
N GLY A 370 15.08 -6.28 1.55
CA GLY A 370 15.00 -5.50 0.32
C GLY A 370 13.71 -5.72 -0.45
N LYS A 371 13.71 -5.31 -1.70
CA LYS A 371 12.65 -5.62 -2.66
C LYS A 371 13.09 -6.78 -3.53
N VAL A 372 12.45 -7.93 -3.35
CA VAL A 372 12.77 -9.17 -4.05
C VAL A 372 11.81 -9.34 -5.22
N LEU A 373 12.31 -9.61 -6.42
CA LEU A 373 11.55 -9.98 -7.59
C LEU A 373 11.55 -11.50 -7.73
N ILE A 374 10.38 -12.07 -8.04
CA ILE A 374 10.29 -13.45 -8.56
C ILE A 374 10.54 -13.39 -10.06
N ASN A 375 11.74 -13.80 -10.47
CA ASN A 375 12.17 -13.74 -11.86
C ASN A 375 11.70 -14.95 -12.68
N GLY A 376 11.50 -16.09 -12.02
CA GLY A 376 11.14 -17.35 -12.68
C GLY A 376 10.78 -18.46 -11.71
N ILE A 377 10.18 -19.52 -12.27
CA ILE A 377 10.02 -20.82 -11.63
C ILE A 377 10.58 -21.83 -12.62
N GLU A 378 11.73 -22.40 -12.29
CA GLU A 378 12.51 -23.19 -13.24
C GLU A 378 12.99 -24.49 -12.63
N THR A 379 13.44 -25.43 -13.46
CA THR A 379 14.18 -26.61 -13.00
C THR A 379 15.67 -26.40 -13.25
N VAL A 380 16.45 -26.31 -12.19
CA VAL A 380 17.90 -26.07 -12.23
C VAL A 380 18.59 -27.22 -11.51
N ALA A 381 19.59 -27.84 -12.14
CA ALA A 381 20.29 -29.01 -11.59
C ALA A 381 19.35 -30.14 -11.10
N GLY A 382 18.20 -30.32 -11.75
CA GLY A 382 17.20 -31.33 -11.39
C GLY A 382 16.26 -30.95 -10.24
N GLU A 383 16.41 -29.79 -9.61
CA GLU A 383 15.51 -29.28 -8.57
C GLU A 383 14.62 -28.16 -9.14
N LYS A 384 13.32 -28.22 -8.84
CA LYS A 384 12.39 -27.13 -9.15
C LYS A 384 12.59 -26.02 -8.12
N VAL A 385 12.79 -24.79 -8.59
CA VAL A 385 13.18 -23.64 -7.76
C VAL A 385 12.43 -22.37 -8.14
N PHE A 386 12.27 -21.47 -7.18
CA PHE A 386 12.04 -20.06 -7.45
C PHE A 386 13.37 -19.39 -7.80
N VAL A 387 13.41 -18.65 -8.90
CA VAL A 387 14.56 -17.82 -9.31
C VAL A 387 14.28 -16.38 -8.86
N LEU A 388 15.13 -15.84 -7.99
CA LEU A 388 14.89 -14.60 -7.27
C LEU A 388 16.04 -13.61 -7.45
N GLN A 389 15.73 -12.31 -7.37
CA GLN A 389 16.75 -11.25 -7.36
C GLN A 389 16.29 -10.03 -6.55
N PHE A 390 17.22 -9.28 -5.95
CA PHE A 390 16.89 -7.98 -5.35
C PHE A 390 16.84 -6.88 -6.42
N LEU A 391 15.73 -6.14 -6.46
CA LEU A 391 15.60 -4.89 -7.22
C LEU A 391 16.17 -3.70 -6.45
N GLN A 392 16.16 -3.79 -5.13
CA GLN A 392 16.74 -2.84 -4.18
C GLN A 392 16.99 -3.59 -2.87
N ALA A 393 18.08 -3.32 -2.18
CA ALA A 393 18.44 -4.03 -0.95
C ALA A 393 19.10 -3.08 0.05
N ARG A 394 19.11 -3.46 1.34
CA ARG A 394 19.83 -2.73 2.39
C ARG A 394 21.33 -2.64 2.07
N ASP A 395 21.91 -3.75 1.60
CA ASP A 395 23.24 -3.78 1.02
C ASP A 395 23.13 -3.71 -0.53
N PRO A 396 23.62 -2.64 -1.16
CA PRO A 396 23.61 -2.50 -2.62
C PRO A 396 24.32 -3.64 -3.37
N GLN A 397 25.26 -4.36 -2.75
CA GLN A 397 25.98 -5.47 -3.39
C GLN A 397 25.08 -6.67 -3.69
N TRP A 398 23.89 -6.76 -3.09
CA TRP A 398 22.95 -7.86 -3.32
C TRP A 398 22.07 -7.62 -4.55
N VAL A 399 22.01 -6.39 -5.05
CA VAL A 399 21.12 -5.99 -6.15
C VAL A 399 21.51 -6.71 -7.44
N LEU A 400 20.51 -7.26 -8.14
CA LEU A 400 20.65 -8.09 -9.34
C LEU A 400 21.48 -9.38 -9.18
N ARG A 401 21.92 -9.72 -7.96
CA ARG A 401 22.48 -11.04 -7.68
C ARG A 401 21.34 -12.06 -7.63
N THR A 402 21.41 -13.06 -8.51
CA THR A 402 20.42 -14.14 -8.55
C THR A 402 20.64 -15.10 -7.39
N PHE A 403 19.55 -15.56 -6.78
CA PHE A 403 19.54 -16.64 -5.80
C PHE A 403 18.31 -17.53 -5.99
N TYR A 404 18.35 -18.70 -5.38
CA TYR A 404 17.36 -19.75 -5.60
C TYR A 404 16.76 -20.19 -4.28
N ALA A 405 15.43 -20.29 -4.27
CA ALA A 405 14.69 -20.91 -3.18
C ALA A 405 14.03 -22.20 -3.67
N ARG A 406 13.88 -23.18 -2.79
CA ARG A 406 13.13 -24.41 -3.09
C ARG A 406 11.73 -24.06 -3.54
N PHE A 407 11.25 -24.76 -4.56
CA PHE A 407 9.87 -24.60 -4.97
C PHE A 407 8.94 -25.23 -3.93
N ASP A 408 8.08 -24.42 -3.35
CA ASP A 408 6.95 -24.83 -2.54
C ASP A 408 5.68 -24.16 -3.12
N PRO A 409 4.69 -24.94 -3.58
CA PRO A 409 3.48 -24.39 -4.18
C PRO A 409 2.54 -23.71 -3.17
N GLN A 410 2.78 -23.83 -1.87
CA GLN A 410 1.94 -23.25 -0.81
C GLN A 410 2.52 -21.98 -0.19
N VAL A 411 3.81 -21.71 -0.38
CA VAL A 411 4.45 -20.51 0.17
C VAL A 411 3.81 -19.24 -0.41
N THR A 412 3.40 -18.34 0.47
CA THR A 412 2.75 -17.06 0.13
C THR A 412 3.64 -15.85 0.39
N TRP A 413 4.70 -15.99 1.21
CA TRP A 413 5.56 -14.87 1.58
C TRP A 413 7.05 -15.25 1.59
N PHE A 414 7.91 -14.22 1.65
CA PHE A 414 9.35 -14.38 1.53
C PHE A 414 9.98 -15.16 2.70
N ASP A 415 9.48 -14.95 3.92
CA ASP A 415 10.09 -15.51 5.12
C ASP A 415 9.92 -17.03 5.22
N ASP A 416 8.97 -17.61 4.47
CA ASP A 416 8.75 -19.05 4.39
C ASP A 416 9.63 -19.75 3.35
N LEU A 417 10.37 -18.98 2.53
CA LEU A 417 11.24 -19.54 1.49
C LEU A 417 12.48 -20.21 2.10
N GLN A 418 12.78 -21.40 1.61
CA GLN A 418 13.97 -22.17 2.00
C GLN A 418 15.03 -22.12 0.89
N PRO A 419 16.33 -21.99 1.21
CA PRO A 419 17.40 -22.05 0.20
C PRO A 419 17.38 -23.37 -0.59
N ALA A 420 17.60 -23.29 -1.90
CA ALA A 420 17.68 -24.46 -2.78
C ALA A 420 19.04 -25.18 -2.68
N PHE A 421 19.18 -26.33 -3.36
CA PHE A 421 20.44 -27.06 -3.56
C PHE A 421 21.13 -27.54 -2.27
N GLY A 422 20.36 -27.76 -1.20
CA GLY A 422 20.88 -28.21 0.09
C GLY A 422 21.61 -27.12 0.90
N GLU A 423 21.55 -25.87 0.45
CA GLU A 423 22.08 -24.73 1.21
C GLU A 423 21.30 -24.55 2.52
N ARG A 424 22.00 -24.16 3.59
CA ARG A 424 21.38 -23.92 4.91
C ARG A 424 20.86 -22.50 5.08
N ARG A 425 21.34 -21.56 4.26
CA ARG A 425 21.06 -20.13 4.38
C ARG A 425 21.24 -19.43 3.04
N PHE A 426 20.48 -18.37 2.82
CA PHE A 426 20.70 -17.46 1.69
C PHE A 426 21.98 -16.63 1.90
N PHE A 427 22.58 -16.16 0.81
CA PHE A 427 23.86 -15.44 0.87
C PHE A 427 23.82 -14.15 1.71
N PHE A 428 22.65 -13.52 1.85
CA PHE A 428 22.41 -12.30 2.64
C PHE A 428 22.11 -12.58 4.12
N GLN A 429 22.01 -13.85 4.51
CA GLN A 429 21.87 -14.29 5.91
C GLN A 429 23.22 -14.63 6.55
N ASN A 430 24.33 -14.45 5.81
CA ASN A 430 25.67 -14.84 6.25
C ASN A 430 26.36 -13.84 7.17
N GLU A 431 25.78 -12.66 7.39
CA GLU A 431 26.30 -11.65 8.32
C GLU A 431 25.34 -11.43 9.49
N PRO A 432 25.54 -12.11 10.63
CA PRO A 432 24.65 -11.98 11.78
C PRO A 432 24.79 -10.66 12.58
N GLU A 433 25.78 -9.80 12.35
CA GLU A 433 26.10 -8.76 13.36
C GLU A 433 26.10 -7.30 12.84
N ARG A 434 26.53 -7.02 11.60
CA ARG A 434 26.71 -5.62 11.16
C ARG A 434 25.44 -4.82 10.88
N LEU A 435 24.35 -5.47 10.46
CA LEU A 435 23.08 -4.78 10.14
C LEU A 435 22.15 -4.62 11.35
N LEU A 436 22.40 -5.36 12.44
CA LEU A 436 21.61 -5.34 13.66
C LEU A 436 22.20 -4.38 14.72
N GLU A 437 23.53 -4.18 14.75
CA GLU A 437 24.19 -3.28 15.70
C GLU A 437 23.93 -1.78 15.45
N SER A 438 23.46 -1.39 14.26
CA SER A 438 23.20 0.02 13.93
C SER A 438 21.75 0.46 14.12
N ALA A 439 20.85 -0.43 14.57
CA ALA A 439 19.50 -0.04 14.95
C ALA A 439 19.55 0.55 16.37
N PRO A 440 19.09 1.79 16.60
CA PRO A 440 18.84 2.23 17.97
C PRO A 440 17.87 1.23 18.61
N GLU A 441 18.03 0.94 19.91
CA GLU A 441 17.04 0.22 20.71
C GLU A 441 15.71 1.02 20.69
N LEU A 442 14.94 0.83 19.63
CA LEU A 442 13.64 1.44 19.45
C LEU A 442 12.63 0.54 20.14
N ILE A 443 12.39 0.90 21.42
CA ILE A 443 11.27 0.51 22.30
C ILE A 443 11.51 -0.79 23.10
N PRO A 444 11.89 -0.69 24.39
CA PRO A 444 11.75 -1.78 25.36
C PRO A 444 10.37 -1.70 26.04
N VAL A 445 9.27 -1.80 25.29
CA VAL A 445 7.91 -1.92 25.86
C VAL A 445 7.06 -2.67 24.85
N LEU A 446 6.93 -3.99 24.98
CA LEU A 446 5.83 -4.83 24.47
C LEU A 446 6.11 -6.34 24.64
N LEU A 447 7.33 -6.74 25.03
CA LEU A 447 7.70 -8.15 25.24
C LEU A 447 7.91 -8.57 26.71
N GLN A 448 7.60 -7.72 27.70
CA GLN A 448 7.80 -8.04 29.12
C GLN A 448 6.54 -8.42 29.91
N THR A 449 5.42 -8.67 29.25
CA THR A 449 4.27 -9.32 29.89
C THR A 449 3.65 -10.32 28.92
N ALA A 450 4.25 -11.51 28.88
CA ALA A 450 3.60 -12.75 28.47
C ALA A 450 3.55 -13.66 29.69
#